data_AF-A0A9E4YNN8-F1
#
_entry.id   AF-A0A9E4YNN8-F1
#
_cell.length_a   1.000
_cell.length_b   1.000
_cell.length_c   1.000
_cell.angle_alpha   90.00
_cell.angle_beta   90.00
_cell.angle_gamma   90.00
#
_symmetry.space_group_name_H-M   'P 1'
#
loop_
_entity.id
_entity.type
_entity.pdbx_description
1 polymer ?
#
loop_
_entity_poly.entity_id
_entity_poly.type
_entity_poly.pdbx_seq_one_letter_code
_entity_poly.pdbx_strand_id
1 'polypeptide(L)' 'DGRSYVGRGADTDIMVASAKAYMNALNRLLSIQRRADSEVRTSP' A
#
# COMPACT_ATOMS: atom_id res chain seq x y z
N ASP A 1 11.07 4.41 14.15
CA ASP A 1 10.78 3.04 13.71
C ASP A 1 9.86 3.10 12.50
N GLY A 2 10.28 2.59 11.35
CA GLY A 2 9.56 2.75 10.07
C GLY A 2 8.64 1.55 9.80
N ARG A 3 7.37 1.80 9.44
CA ARG A 3 6.46 0.72 9.02
C ARG A 3 6.82 0.26 7.61
N SER A 4 7.27 -0.99 7.45
CA SER A 4 7.55 -1.59 6.15
C SER A 4 6.29 -2.18 5.51
N TYR A 5 6.12 -1.96 4.20
CA TYR A 5 5.02 -2.52 3.42
C TYR A 5 5.55 -3.26 2.20
N VAL A 6 4.93 -4.41 1.93
CA VAL A 6 5.28 -5.27 0.79
C VAL A 6 4.10 -5.31 -0.18
N GLY A 7 4.39 -5.10 -1.45
CA GLY A 7 3.46 -5.25 -2.56
C GLY A 7 3.93 -6.33 -3.54
N ARG A 8 3.02 -6.81 -4.38
CA ARG A 8 3.26 -7.88 -5.36
C ARG A 8 2.85 -7.41 -6.74
N GLY A 9 3.63 -7.72 -7.76
CA GLY A 9 3.33 -7.40 -9.15
C GLY A 9 3.82 -8.52 -10.04
N ALA A 10 3.07 -8.80 -11.11
CA ALA A 10 3.43 -9.79 -12.11
C ALA A 10 3.34 -9.15 -13.49
N ASP A 11 4.40 -9.34 -14.25
CA ASP A 11 4.51 -8.96 -15.66
C ASP A 11 5.66 -9.77 -16.29
N THR A 12 5.65 -9.93 -17.60
CA THR A 12 6.77 -10.53 -18.34
C THR A 12 7.99 -9.64 -18.35
N ASP A 13 7.80 -8.33 -18.21
CA ASP A 13 8.87 -7.33 -18.06
C ASP A 13 9.16 -7.08 -16.57
N ILE A 14 10.43 -7.25 -16.18
CA ILE A 14 10.87 -7.12 -14.78
C ILE A 14 10.68 -5.68 -14.26
N MET A 15 10.88 -4.66 -15.09
CA MET A 15 10.69 -3.26 -14.69
C MET A 15 9.21 -2.97 -14.45
N VAL A 16 8.34 -3.47 -15.32
CA VAL A 16 6.88 -3.33 -15.16
C VAL A 16 6.39 -4.11 -13.94
N ALA A 17 6.84 -5.34 -13.73
CA ALA A 17 6.51 -6.15 -12.55
C ALA A 17 6.91 -5.43 -11.25
N SER A 18 8.11 -4.83 -11.23
CA SER A 18 8.62 -4.06 -10.10
C SER A 18 7.79 -2.82 -9.81
N ALA A 19 7.43 -2.05 -10.86
CA ALA A 19 6.57 -0.87 -10.72
C ALA A 19 5.19 -1.24 -10.17
N LYS A 20 4.58 -2.33 -10.68
CA LYS A 20 3.30 -2.87 -10.17
C LYS A 20 3.41 -3.27 -8.70
N ALA A 21 4.47 -3.97 -8.30
CA ALA A 21 4.70 -4.36 -6.92
C ALA A 21 4.83 -3.14 -5.99
N TYR A 22 5.58 -2.12 -6.43
CA TYR A 22 5.76 -0.88 -5.67
C TYR A 22 4.43 -0.13 -5.49
N MET A 23 3.67 0.05 -6.57
CA MET A 23 2.35 0.69 -6.50
C MET A 23 1.38 -0.07 -5.58
N ASN A 24 1.42 -1.40 -5.60
CA ASN A 24 0.60 -2.21 -4.69
C ASN A 24 1.01 -2.02 -3.22
N ALA A 25 2.30 -1.86 -2.92
CA ALA A 25 2.77 -1.56 -1.56
C ALA A 25 2.27 -0.18 -1.10
N LEU A 26 2.38 0.84 -1.96
CA LEU A 26 1.91 2.20 -1.67
C LEU A 26 0.40 2.27 -1.48
N ASN A 27 -0.37 1.63 -2.36
CA ASN A 27 -1.83 1.58 -2.25
C ASN A 27 -2.26 0.92 -0.94
N ARG A 28 -1.54 -0.10 -0.47
CA ARG A 28 -1.78 -0.74 0.82
C ARG A 28 -1.49 0.21 2.00
N LEU A 29 -0.37 0.92 1.97
CA LEU A 29 -0.04 1.94 2.98
C LEU A 29 -1.16 3.00 3.06
N LEU A 30 -1.54 3.59 1.92
CA LEU A 30 -2.58 4.62 1.87
C LEU A 30 -3.94 4.09 2.34
N SER A 31 -4.27 2.84 2.01
CA SER A 31 -5.51 2.22 2.49
C SER A 31 -5.52 2.06 4.01
N ILE A 32 -4.40 1.72 4.63
CA ILE A 32 -4.31 1.58 6.09
C ILE A 32 -4.42 2.95 6.75
N GLN A 33 -3.74 3.96 6.21
CA GLN A 33 -3.85 5.33 6.73
C GLN A 33 -5.28 5.84 6.67
N ARG A 34 -5.97 5.68 5.54
CA ARG A 34 -7.38 6.08 5.40
C ARG A 34 -8.31 5.39 6.40
N ARG A 35 -8.07 4.10 6.69
CA ARG A 35 -8.85 3.36 7.69
C ARG A 35 -8.65 3.93 9.10
N ALA A 36 -7.40 4.19 9.47
CA ALA A 36 -7.08 4.83 10.76
C ALA A 36 -7.74 6.20 10.89
N ASP A 37 -7.69 7.03 9.83
CA ASP A 37 -8.32 8.35 9.83
C ASP A 37 -9.86 8.26 9.94
N SER A 38 -10.48 7.23 9.32
CA SER A 38 -11.92 7.02 9.41
C SER A 38 -12.38 6.53 10.79
N GLU A 39 -11.61 5.65 11.43
CA GLU A 39 -11.94 5.08 12.74
C GLU A 39 -11.89 6.14 13.86
N VAL A 40 -10.92 7.06 13.78
CA VAL A 40 -10.83 8.23 14.66
C VAL A 40 -12.05 9.14 14.51
N ARG A 41 -12.60 9.28 13.29
CA ARG A 41 -13.75 10.15 13.02
C ARG A 41 -15.11 9.55 13.41
N THR A 42 -15.22 8.23 13.47
CA THR A 42 -16.47 7.53 13.78
C THR A 42 -16.60 7.13 15.25
N SER A 43 -15.56 7.33 16.06
CA SER A 43 -15.62 7.14 17.50
C SER A 43 -16.15 8.42 18.18
N PRO A 44 -17.20 8.34 19.03
CA PRO A 44 -17.77 9.50 19.73
C PRO A 44 -16.85 10.06 20.82
#